data_AF-F9Q6Z1-F1
#
_entry.id   AF-F9Q6Z1-F1
#
_cell.length_a   1.000
_cell.length_b   1.000
_cell.length_c   1.000
_cell.angle_alpha   90.00
_cell.angle_beta   90.00
_cell.angle_gamma   90.00
#
_symmetry.space_group_name_H-M   'P 1'
#
loop_
_entity.id
_entity.type
_entity.pdbx_description
1 polymer ?
#
loop_
_entity_poly.entity_id
_entity_poly.type
_entity_poly.pdbx_seq_one_letter_code
_entity_poly.pdbx_strand_id
1 'polypeptide(L)'
;MNALRKSLFVATSLAAIAGFGSAHAEMVYKPVEQPVEAPNPNLKIEAVNEKFAEKYPNQFNSWKATEKGDKIIYADEQDPRLIVLWGGYSFAKEYNAPRGHVYAVKDVRDILRTGAPKTATDGPQPMACWTCKGPDVPRLIAEWGEDGYFGAKWAKGGAEIVNSIGCADCHDTTSKDFAEGKPALRIARPHVLRALDHLNNALQAKAKAEGKEQPNLSFNTAARTEKRAEICANCHVEYYFAGDLKQVTFPWDNGQTVDDIEKYYDDIGFSDWTHSLSKAPMLKAQHPDFEIWSLGMHGKNGVTCIDCHMPKVQGKDGKVYTDHQIQNPFDAFDTTCANCHDQSKENLKTS
;
A
#
# COMPACT_ATOMS: atom_id res chain seq x y z
N MET A 1 -11.38 55.65 -66.94
CA MET A 1 -12.42 54.71 -67.42
C MET A 1 -11.84 53.30 -67.40
N ASN A 2 -12.52 52.38 -66.72
CA ASN A 2 -12.44 50.90 -66.79
C ASN A 2 -11.05 50.25 -66.61
N ALA A 3 -10.74 49.63 -65.47
CA ALA A 3 -11.22 48.34 -64.95
C ALA A 3 -10.61 47.10 -65.65
N LEU A 4 -10.09 46.19 -64.81
CA LEU A 4 -9.90 44.72 -64.96
C LEU A 4 -8.47 44.12 -65.02
N ARG A 5 -8.31 43.10 -64.17
CA ARG A 5 -7.40 41.93 -64.15
C ARG A 5 -5.97 42.18 -63.62
N LYS A 6 -5.68 41.99 -62.33
CA LYS A 6 -5.45 40.70 -61.61
C LYS A 6 -4.77 39.63 -62.47
N SER A 7 -3.48 39.39 -62.23
CA SER A 7 -2.80 38.08 -62.27
C SER A 7 -1.37 38.22 -61.77
N LEU A 8 -0.91 37.21 -61.03
CA LEU A 8 0.46 36.85 -60.66
C LEU A 8 1.00 37.35 -59.30
N PHE A 9 1.56 36.38 -58.56
CA PHE A 9 2.13 36.42 -57.20
C PHE A 9 1.04 36.58 -56.11
N VAL A 10 0.65 35.56 -55.36
CA VAL A 10 1.45 34.72 -54.48
C VAL A 10 0.69 33.39 -54.28
N ALA A 11 1.24 32.28 -54.76
CA ALA A 11 0.76 30.94 -54.46
C ALA A 11 1.96 30.00 -54.41
N THR A 12 2.70 30.02 -53.30
CA THR A 12 3.71 28.99 -52.95
C THR A 12 4.29 29.26 -51.56
N SER A 13 3.47 29.22 -50.51
CA SER A 13 3.99 29.17 -49.11
C SER A 13 2.90 28.91 -48.06
N LEU A 14 1.94 28.02 -48.32
CA LEU A 14 0.92 27.62 -47.34
C LEU A 14 0.66 26.10 -47.27
N ALA A 15 1.59 25.28 -47.78
CA ALA A 15 1.46 23.82 -47.81
C ALA A 15 2.46 23.08 -46.89
N ALA A 16 2.99 23.74 -45.86
CA ALA A 16 3.96 23.13 -44.93
C ALA A 16 3.59 23.28 -43.43
N ILE A 17 2.32 23.57 -43.11
CA ILE A 17 1.82 23.59 -41.72
C ILE A 17 0.56 22.73 -41.61
N ALA A 18 0.63 21.48 -42.08
CA ALA A 18 -0.44 20.49 -41.92
C ALA A 18 0.10 19.08 -41.63
N GLY A 19 1.36 18.99 -41.15
CA GLY A 19 2.06 17.71 -40.95
C GLY A 19 2.60 17.48 -39.54
N PHE A 20 2.27 18.34 -38.57
CA PHE A 20 2.46 18.05 -37.15
C PHE A 20 1.10 17.82 -36.50
N GLY A 21 0.35 16.85 -37.03
CA GLY A 21 -0.58 16.14 -36.17
C GLY A 21 0.30 15.42 -35.16
N SER A 22 0.44 15.97 -33.96
CA SER A 22 0.98 15.26 -32.82
C SER A 22 0.24 13.94 -32.78
N ALA A 23 0.92 12.86 -33.14
CA ALA A 23 0.49 11.53 -32.79
C ALA A 23 0.58 11.48 -31.25
N HIS A 24 -0.43 12.04 -30.58
CA HIS A 24 -0.73 11.66 -29.23
C HIS A 24 -1.08 10.19 -29.36
N ALA A 25 -0.11 9.32 -29.08
CA ALA A 25 -0.39 7.93 -28.80
C ALA A 25 -1.40 7.97 -27.66
N GLU A 26 -2.66 7.72 -27.99
CA GLU A 26 -3.72 7.64 -26.98
C GLU A 26 -3.32 6.46 -26.10
N MET A 27 -2.94 6.73 -24.85
CA MET A 27 -2.65 5.68 -23.88
C MET A 27 -3.97 4.99 -23.58
N VAL A 28 -4.23 3.90 -24.30
CA VAL A 28 -5.41 3.07 -24.08
C VAL A 28 -5.10 2.17 -22.91
N TYR A 29 -5.78 2.42 -21.77
CA TYR A 29 -5.65 1.60 -20.58
C TYR A 29 -6.08 0.15 -20.87
N LYS A 30 -5.18 -0.79 -20.62
CA LYS A 30 -5.39 -2.24 -20.72
C LYS A 30 -5.28 -2.85 -19.33
N PRO A 31 -6.39 -2.94 -18.57
CA PRO A 31 -6.34 -3.49 -17.23
C PRO A 31 -5.81 -4.92 -17.25
N VAL A 32 -4.92 -5.23 -16.31
CA VAL A 32 -4.46 -6.61 -16.08
C VAL A 32 -5.63 -7.40 -15.52
N GLU A 33 -5.94 -8.54 -16.13
CA GLU A 33 -6.92 -9.47 -15.59
C GLU A 33 -6.40 -10.06 -14.29
N GLN A 34 -7.19 -9.90 -13.22
CA GLN A 34 -6.85 -10.42 -11.89
C GLN A 34 -7.85 -11.50 -11.49
N PRO A 35 -7.40 -12.62 -10.90
CA PRO A 35 -8.29 -13.56 -10.24
C PRO A 35 -9.17 -12.84 -9.23
N VAL A 36 -10.45 -13.21 -9.20
CA VAL A 36 -11.43 -12.68 -8.26
C VAL A 36 -11.86 -13.80 -7.34
N GLU A 37 -11.44 -13.74 -6.07
CA GLU A 37 -11.82 -14.75 -5.10
C GLU A 37 -13.33 -14.72 -4.81
N ALA A 38 -13.97 -15.89 -4.89
CA ALA A 38 -15.36 -16.06 -4.51
C ALA A 38 -15.53 -15.99 -2.98
N PRO A 39 -16.75 -15.73 -2.46
CA PRO A 39 -17.04 -15.86 -1.04
C PRO A 39 -16.58 -17.23 -0.48
N ASN A 40 -15.91 -17.20 0.66
CA ASN A 40 -15.44 -18.38 1.37
C ASN A 40 -16.06 -18.46 2.78
N PRO A 41 -17.25 -19.09 2.92
CA PRO A 41 -17.94 -19.16 4.21
C PRO A 41 -17.20 -19.99 5.26
N ASN A 42 -16.22 -20.80 4.86
CA ASN A 42 -15.41 -21.63 5.75
C ASN A 42 -14.24 -20.87 6.38
N LEU A 43 -13.79 -19.77 5.75
CA LEU A 43 -12.77 -18.91 6.32
C LEU A 43 -13.38 -17.98 7.37
N LYS A 44 -13.14 -18.28 8.64
CA LYS A 44 -13.60 -17.46 9.76
C LYS A 44 -12.53 -16.44 10.14
N ILE A 45 -12.95 -15.19 10.31
CA ILE A 45 -12.09 -14.07 10.69
C ILE A 45 -12.68 -13.44 11.94
N GLU A 46 -11.90 -13.41 13.01
CA GLU A 46 -12.27 -12.68 14.23
C GLU A 46 -11.68 -11.27 14.16
N ALA A 47 -12.52 -10.30 13.80
CA ALA A 47 -12.10 -8.91 13.58
C ALA A 47 -12.03 -8.09 14.87
N VAL A 48 -12.65 -8.55 15.97
CA VAL A 48 -12.69 -7.79 17.23
C VAL A 48 -11.42 -8.05 18.04
N ASN A 49 -10.48 -7.09 17.99
CA ASN A 49 -9.16 -7.21 18.61
C ASN A 49 -9.23 -7.47 20.13
N GLU A 50 -10.21 -6.88 20.82
CA GLU A 50 -10.40 -6.97 22.26
C GLU A 50 -10.65 -8.41 22.75
N LYS A 51 -11.16 -9.30 21.90
CA LYS A 51 -11.33 -10.73 22.25
C LYS A 51 -10.03 -11.46 22.50
N PHE A 52 -8.90 -10.90 22.03
CA PHE A 52 -7.57 -11.46 22.25
C PHE A 52 -6.88 -10.89 23.49
N ALA A 53 -7.44 -9.86 24.14
CA ALA A 53 -6.80 -9.14 25.23
C ALA A 53 -6.54 -9.99 26.48
N GLU A 54 -7.51 -10.81 26.88
CA GLU A 54 -7.38 -11.67 28.06
C GLU A 54 -6.30 -12.74 27.86
N LYS A 55 -6.24 -13.32 26.65
CA LYS A 55 -5.35 -14.43 26.34
C LYS A 55 -3.92 -13.98 26.01
N TYR A 56 -3.76 -12.84 25.34
CA TYR A 56 -2.47 -12.30 24.92
C TYR A 56 -2.27 -10.87 25.42
N PRO A 57 -2.25 -10.64 26.75
CA PRO A 57 -2.29 -9.30 27.33
C PRO A 57 -1.06 -8.46 26.97
N ASN A 58 0.13 -9.05 26.86
CA ASN A 58 1.34 -8.30 26.50
C ASN A 58 1.29 -7.79 25.05
N GLN A 59 0.89 -8.65 24.11
CA GLN A 59 0.74 -8.31 22.69
C GLN A 59 -0.39 -7.31 22.49
N PHE A 60 -1.54 -7.53 23.12
CA PHE A 60 -2.69 -6.63 23.01
C PHE A 60 -2.39 -5.24 23.58
N ASN A 61 -1.81 -5.16 24.79
CA ASN A 61 -1.53 -3.87 25.42
C ASN A 61 -0.46 -3.08 24.68
N SER A 62 0.55 -3.74 24.12
CA SER A 62 1.56 -3.06 23.29
C SER A 62 0.98 -2.60 21.94
N TRP A 63 0.16 -3.43 21.28
CA TRP A 63 -0.59 -3.01 20.08
C TRP A 63 -1.45 -1.77 20.35
N LYS A 64 -2.22 -1.79 21.44
CA LYS A 64 -3.07 -0.67 21.84
C LYS A 64 -2.25 0.59 22.11
N ALA A 65 -1.04 0.44 22.66
CA ALA A 65 -0.14 1.55 22.93
C ALA A 65 0.35 2.30 21.67
N THR A 66 0.05 1.82 20.46
CA THR A 66 0.19 2.65 19.25
C THR A 66 -0.67 3.92 19.30
N GLU A 67 -1.67 3.99 20.20
CA GLU A 67 -2.41 5.23 20.53
C GLU A 67 -1.51 6.37 21.00
N LYS A 68 -0.29 6.10 21.48
CA LYS A 68 0.69 7.14 21.84
C LYS A 68 1.23 7.90 20.62
N GLY A 69 1.19 7.30 19.44
CA GLY A 69 1.47 7.98 18.18
C GLY A 69 0.21 8.70 17.69
N ASP A 70 -0.26 9.70 18.42
CA ASP A 70 -1.54 10.39 18.17
C ASP A 70 -1.42 11.64 17.29
N LYS A 71 -0.21 12.19 17.19
CA LYS A 71 0.07 13.43 16.48
C LYS A 71 -0.32 13.36 15.01
N ILE A 72 -1.18 14.28 14.58
CA ILE A 72 -1.46 14.53 13.16
C ILE A 72 -0.45 15.56 12.65
N ILE A 73 0.20 15.24 11.54
CA ILE A 73 1.09 16.15 10.82
C ILE A 73 0.50 16.35 9.43
N TYR A 74 -0.01 17.55 9.14
CA TYR A 74 -0.51 17.95 7.83
C TYR A 74 0.69 18.17 6.89
N ALA A 75 1.04 17.16 6.11
CA ALA A 75 2.26 17.16 5.29
C ALA A 75 2.12 18.05 4.05
N ASP A 76 0.92 18.21 3.53
CA ASP A 76 0.57 19.20 2.51
C ASP A 76 0.63 20.66 3.02
N GLU A 77 0.38 20.91 4.31
CA GLU A 77 0.62 22.23 4.91
C GLU A 77 2.11 22.51 5.14
N GLN A 78 2.88 21.49 5.53
CA GLN A 78 4.35 21.61 5.66
C GLN A 78 5.04 21.79 4.31
N ASP A 79 4.52 21.14 3.26
CA ASP A 79 5.00 21.28 1.89
C ASP A 79 3.84 21.56 0.91
N PRO A 80 3.44 22.84 0.75
CA PRO A 80 2.37 23.22 -0.16
C PRO A 80 2.64 22.93 -1.65
N ARG A 81 3.89 22.59 -2.02
CA ARG A 81 4.19 22.13 -3.40
C ARG A 81 3.42 20.86 -3.73
N LEU A 82 3.14 20.01 -2.74
CA LEU A 82 2.36 18.77 -2.89
C LEU A 82 0.95 19.05 -3.44
N ILE A 83 0.32 20.15 -3.01
CA ILE A 83 -1.01 20.56 -3.50
C ILE A 83 -0.96 20.86 -4.99
N VAL A 84 0.10 21.53 -5.46
CA VAL A 84 0.29 21.84 -6.88
C VAL A 84 0.59 20.57 -7.67
N LEU A 85 1.51 19.72 -7.19
CA LEU A 85 1.90 18.47 -7.84
C LEU A 85 0.75 17.48 -7.98
N TRP A 86 -0.20 17.50 -7.04
CA TRP A 86 -1.39 16.66 -7.07
C TRP A 86 -2.63 17.39 -7.58
N GLY A 87 -2.44 18.46 -8.36
CA GLY A 87 -3.54 19.25 -8.92
C GLY A 87 -4.55 18.37 -9.66
N GLY A 88 -5.79 18.36 -9.17
CA GLY A 88 -6.87 17.54 -9.72
C GLY A 88 -7.06 16.16 -9.05
N TYR A 89 -6.22 15.80 -8.08
CA TYR A 89 -6.29 14.54 -7.36
C TYR A 89 -6.73 14.72 -5.90
N SER A 90 -7.21 13.64 -5.28
CA SER A 90 -7.75 13.69 -3.92
C SER A 90 -6.70 14.11 -2.88
N PHE A 91 -5.43 13.78 -3.10
CA PHE A 91 -4.32 14.13 -2.21
C PHE A 91 -4.03 15.64 -2.14
N ALA A 92 -4.45 16.44 -3.13
CA ALA A 92 -4.37 17.90 -3.04
C ALA A 92 -5.41 18.51 -2.08
N LYS A 93 -6.36 17.72 -1.56
CA LYS A 93 -7.35 18.18 -0.58
C LYS A 93 -6.84 18.05 0.86
N GLU A 94 -6.19 16.94 1.16
CA GLU A 94 -5.58 16.65 2.46
C GLU A 94 -4.60 15.48 2.35
N TYR A 95 -3.40 15.68 2.89
CA TYR A 95 -2.41 14.62 3.07
C TYR A 95 -1.66 14.76 4.39
N ASN A 96 -1.87 13.80 5.28
CA ASN A 96 -1.26 13.76 6.60
C ASN A 96 -0.18 12.67 6.64
N ALA A 97 0.90 12.91 7.39
CA ALA A 97 1.85 11.86 7.72
C ALA A 97 1.16 10.74 8.54
N PRO A 98 1.63 9.49 8.46
CA PRO A 98 1.04 8.39 9.19
C PRO A 98 1.20 8.57 10.70
N ARG A 99 0.28 7.94 11.44
CA ARG A 99 0.31 7.85 12.91
C ARG A 99 -0.05 6.44 13.37
N GLY A 100 -0.28 6.22 14.66
CA GLY A 100 -0.48 4.88 15.23
C GLY A 100 -1.57 4.05 14.56
N HIS A 101 -1.35 2.73 14.43
CA HIS A 101 -2.26 1.80 13.75
C HIS A 101 -3.70 1.78 14.29
N VAL A 102 -3.90 2.06 15.59
CA VAL A 102 -5.24 2.19 16.18
C VAL A 102 -6.07 3.32 15.55
N TYR A 103 -5.44 4.30 14.89
CA TYR A 103 -6.11 5.41 14.23
C TYR A 103 -6.48 5.13 12.77
N ALA A 104 -6.07 4.02 12.16
CA ALA A 104 -6.25 3.79 10.73
C ALA A 104 -7.70 3.92 10.26
N VAL A 105 -8.67 3.34 10.99
CA VAL A 105 -10.11 3.49 10.68
C VAL A 105 -10.60 4.91 10.93
N LYS A 106 -10.11 5.59 11.97
CA LYS A 106 -10.47 6.99 12.24
C LYS A 106 -9.97 7.91 11.13
N ASP A 107 -8.72 7.76 10.73
CA ASP A 107 -8.07 8.63 9.76
C ASP A 107 -8.69 8.50 8.37
N VAL A 108 -9.01 7.27 7.93
CA VAL A 108 -9.68 7.09 6.64
C VAL A 108 -11.13 7.63 6.66
N ARG A 109 -11.77 7.71 7.82
CA ARG A 109 -13.11 8.33 7.96
C ARG A 109 -13.05 9.85 7.94
N ASP A 110 -12.07 10.43 8.62
CA ASP A 110 -12.01 11.87 8.84
C ASP A 110 -11.36 12.62 7.67
N ILE A 111 -10.50 11.97 6.90
CA ILE A 111 -9.71 12.62 5.86
C ILE A 111 -10.56 13.14 4.70
N LEU A 112 -10.30 14.37 4.23
CA LEU A 112 -11.08 15.00 3.16
C LEU A 112 -11.06 14.23 1.82
N ARG A 113 -10.12 13.29 1.66
CA ARG A 113 -10.04 12.42 0.47
C ARG A 113 -11.25 11.52 0.27
N THR A 114 -11.89 11.06 1.36
CA THR A 114 -13.08 10.18 1.28
C THR A 114 -14.39 10.95 1.11
N GLY A 115 -14.37 12.26 1.30
CA GLY A 115 -15.51 13.15 1.08
C GLY A 115 -16.60 12.99 2.14
N ALA A 116 -17.84 13.33 1.78
CA ALA A 116 -18.99 13.31 2.70
C ALA A 116 -20.20 12.61 2.06
N PRO A 117 -20.11 11.29 1.80
CA PRO A 117 -21.16 10.53 1.13
C PRO A 117 -22.48 10.57 1.92
N LYS A 118 -23.61 10.73 1.21
CA LYS A 118 -24.95 10.77 1.79
C LYS A 118 -25.64 9.40 1.84
N THR A 119 -25.19 8.46 1.01
CA THR A 119 -25.74 7.10 0.91
C THR A 119 -24.61 6.08 0.76
N ALA A 120 -24.93 4.79 0.89
CA ALA A 120 -23.97 3.70 0.72
C ALA A 120 -23.39 3.60 -0.71
N THR A 121 -24.00 4.25 -1.70
CA THR A 121 -23.57 4.26 -3.11
C THR A 121 -22.99 5.60 -3.55
N ASP A 122 -22.83 6.55 -2.63
CA ASP A 122 -22.29 7.88 -2.88
C ASP A 122 -20.79 7.95 -2.52
N GLY A 123 -20.17 9.07 -2.87
CA GLY A 123 -18.80 9.42 -2.51
C GLY A 123 -17.76 9.17 -3.60
N PRO A 124 -16.62 9.88 -3.51
CA PRO A 124 -15.56 9.80 -4.50
C PRO A 124 -14.82 8.46 -4.49
N GLN A 125 -14.68 7.82 -3.32
CA GLN A 125 -13.78 6.68 -3.15
C GLN A 125 -14.47 5.31 -3.29
N PRO A 126 -13.78 4.31 -3.86
CA PRO A 126 -14.24 2.91 -3.89
C PRO A 126 -14.00 2.20 -2.55
N MET A 127 -14.59 1.01 -2.36
CA MET A 127 -14.37 0.17 -1.17
C MET A 127 -12.89 -0.14 -0.92
N ALA A 128 -12.07 -0.17 -1.96
CA ALA A 128 -10.64 -0.41 -1.89
C ALA A 128 -9.88 0.53 -0.92
N CYS A 129 -10.40 1.74 -0.65
CA CYS A 129 -9.78 2.63 0.34
C CYS A 129 -9.78 2.07 1.78
N TRP A 130 -10.65 1.10 2.08
CA TRP A 130 -10.65 0.40 3.37
C TRP A 130 -9.60 -0.69 3.49
N THR A 131 -9.07 -1.21 2.37
CA THR A 131 -8.41 -2.52 2.32
C THR A 131 -7.25 -2.65 3.30
N CYS A 132 -6.51 -1.58 3.54
CA CYS A 132 -5.36 -1.57 4.44
C CYS A 132 -5.66 -0.96 5.83
N LYS A 133 -6.92 -1.00 6.31
CA LYS A 133 -7.35 -0.23 7.49
C LYS A 133 -7.83 -1.07 8.68
N GLY A 134 -8.10 -2.37 8.51
CA GLY A 134 -8.46 -3.21 9.64
C GLY A 134 -8.90 -4.64 9.30
N PRO A 135 -9.08 -5.48 10.33
CA PRO A 135 -9.36 -6.90 10.17
C PRO A 135 -10.81 -7.20 9.75
N ASP A 136 -11.70 -6.21 9.73
CA ASP A 136 -12.99 -6.33 9.06
C ASP A 136 -12.84 -6.53 7.54
N VAL A 137 -11.74 -6.08 6.94
CA VAL A 137 -11.49 -6.27 5.50
C VAL A 137 -11.39 -7.75 5.13
N PRO A 138 -10.47 -8.56 5.69
CA PRO A 138 -10.42 -9.99 5.37
C PRO A 138 -11.71 -10.72 5.76
N ARG A 139 -12.43 -10.27 6.80
CA ARG A 139 -13.77 -10.78 7.14
C ARG A 139 -14.76 -10.57 6.00
N LEU A 140 -14.86 -9.35 5.49
CA LEU A 140 -15.77 -9.01 4.39
C LEU A 140 -15.36 -9.65 3.06
N ILE A 141 -14.06 -9.78 2.77
CA ILE A 141 -13.60 -10.53 1.59
C ILE A 141 -14.00 -12.01 1.70
N ALA A 142 -13.87 -12.62 2.88
CA ALA A 142 -14.34 -13.99 3.09
C ALA A 142 -15.88 -14.12 2.94
N GLU A 143 -16.64 -13.16 3.44
CA GLU A 143 -18.11 -13.19 3.39
C GLU A 143 -18.69 -12.83 2.01
N TRP A 144 -18.11 -11.85 1.31
CA TRP A 144 -18.66 -11.24 0.09
C TRP A 144 -17.89 -11.60 -1.18
N GLY A 145 -16.71 -12.21 -1.05
CA GLY A 145 -15.77 -12.36 -2.16
C GLY A 145 -15.12 -11.02 -2.55
N GLU A 146 -14.10 -11.08 -3.40
CA GLU A 146 -13.42 -9.89 -3.91
C GLU A 146 -14.35 -9.04 -4.81
N ASP A 147 -15.24 -9.66 -5.59
CA ASP A 147 -16.23 -8.95 -6.40
C ASP A 147 -17.19 -8.12 -5.54
N GLY A 148 -17.82 -8.75 -4.55
CA GLY A 148 -18.78 -8.09 -3.66
C GLY A 148 -18.14 -7.03 -2.75
N TYR A 149 -16.86 -7.22 -2.38
CA TYR A 149 -16.09 -6.25 -1.60
C TYR A 149 -15.65 -5.06 -2.45
N PHE A 150 -14.88 -5.28 -3.52
CA PHE A 150 -14.28 -4.19 -4.30
C PHE A 150 -15.31 -3.43 -5.15
N GLY A 151 -16.38 -4.09 -5.60
CA GLY A 151 -17.41 -3.50 -6.46
C GLY A 151 -18.31 -2.46 -5.78
N ALA A 152 -18.14 -2.25 -4.48
CA ALA A 152 -18.90 -1.27 -3.73
C ALA A 152 -18.16 0.07 -3.56
N LYS A 153 -18.92 1.11 -3.17
CA LYS A 153 -18.37 2.41 -2.75
C LYS A 153 -17.86 2.36 -1.32
N TRP A 154 -16.85 3.18 -1.02
CA TRP A 154 -16.29 3.33 0.33
C TRP A 154 -17.37 3.52 1.40
N ALA A 155 -18.42 4.29 1.09
CA ALA A 155 -19.52 4.55 2.00
C ALA A 155 -20.25 3.29 2.48
N LYS A 156 -20.38 2.24 1.64
CA LYS A 156 -21.03 0.97 2.01
C LYS A 156 -20.31 0.28 3.17
N GLY A 157 -18.98 0.34 3.20
CA GLY A 157 -18.16 -0.25 4.25
C GLY A 157 -18.21 0.48 5.58
N GLY A 158 -18.77 1.69 5.65
CA GLY A 158 -18.71 2.54 6.84
C GLY A 158 -19.29 1.90 8.10
N ALA A 159 -20.37 1.13 7.97
CA ALA A 159 -21.00 0.41 9.08
C ALA A 159 -20.36 -0.96 9.38
N GLU A 160 -19.56 -1.49 8.46
CA GLU A 160 -19.02 -2.85 8.51
C GLU A 160 -17.55 -2.90 8.94
N ILE A 161 -16.80 -1.84 8.62
CA ILE A 161 -15.36 -1.73 8.89
C ILE A 161 -15.18 -0.74 10.03
N VAL A 162 -15.12 -1.30 11.24
CA VAL A 162 -15.19 -0.55 12.50
C VAL A 162 -14.02 -0.86 13.43
N ASN A 163 -13.34 -1.99 13.23
CA ASN A 163 -12.14 -2.38 13.94
C ASN A 163 -10.91 -1.90 13.18
N SER A 164 -10.01 -1.17 13.86
CA SER A 164 -8.74 -0.75 13.26
C SER A 164 -7.77 -1.93 13.12
N ILE A 165 -6.70 -1.72 12.34
CA ILE A 165 -5.60 -2.66 12.10
C ILE A 165 -5.27 -3.45 13.37
N GLY A 166 -5.28 -4.78 13.29
CA GLY A 166 -5.07 -5.60 14.47
C GLY A 166 -4.81 -7.08 14.19
N CYS A 167 -5.19 -7.95 15.13
CA CYS A 167 -4.65 -9.31 15.21
C CYS A 167 -4.89 -10.12 13.92
N ALA A 168 -6.11 -10.08 13.40
CA ALA A 168 -6.52 -10.84 12.22
C ALA A 168 -5.92 -10.33 10.90
N ASP A 169 -5.30 -9.15 10.86
CA ASP A 169 -4.59 -8.68 9.66
C ASP A 169 -3.28 -9.45 9.41
N CYS A 170 -2.65 -9.93 10.49
CA CYS A 170 -1.31 -10.54 10.45
C CYS A 170 -1.27 -11.99 10.94
N HIS A 171 -2.29 -12.44 11.67
CA HIS A 171 -2.32 -13.77 12.30
C HIS A 171 -3.51 -14.59 11.85
N ASP A 172 -3.31 -15.89 11.64
CA ASP A 172 -4.41 -16.85 11.62
C ASP A 172 -4.89 -17.11 13.04
N THR A 173 -5.77 -16.22 13.49
CA THR A 173 -6.31 -16.21 14.86
C THR A 173 -7.18 -17.42 15.19
N THR A 174 -7.56 -18.21 14.18
CA THR A 174 -8.40 -19.41 14.34
C THR A 174 -7.59 -20.70 14.40
N SER A 175 -6.29 -20.63 14.09
CA SER A 175 -5.40 -21.77 14.11
C SER A 175 -5.12 -22.28 15.53
N LYS A 176 -4.85 -23.59 15.62
CA LYS A 176 -4.32 -24.20 16.85
C LYS A 176 -2.99 -23.58 17.27
N ASP A 177 -2.12 -23.26 16.30
CA ASP A 177 -0.83 -22.63 16.57
C ASP A 177 -0.97 -21.27 17.25
N PHE A 178 -1.89 -20.42 16.76
CA PHE A 178 -2.19 -19.15 17.43
C PHE A 178 -2.73 -19.39 18.83
N ALA A 179 -3.65 -20.35 19.00
CA ALA A 179 -4.22 -20.69 20.29
C ALA A 179 -3.17 -21.18 21.31
N GLU A 180 -2.06 -21.75 20.86
CA GLU A 180 -0.91 -22.18 21.68
C GLU A 180 0.13 -21.07 21.92
N GLY A 181 -0.13 -19.84 21.44
CA GLY A 181 0.76 -18.69 21.60
C GLY A 181 1.87 -18.60 20.55
N LYS A 182 1.83 -19.41 19.49
CA LYS A 182 2.71 -19.23 18.33
C LYS A 182 2.15 -18.09 17.44
N PRO A 183 3.00 -17.43 16.63
CA PRO A 183 2.53 -16.33 15.78
C PRO A 183 1.48 -16.74 14.75
N ALA A 184 1.59 -17.91 14.11
CA ALA A 184 0.71 -18.30 13.00
C ALA A 184 0.50 -17.17 11.97
N LEU A 185 1.62 -16.60 11.46
CA LEU A 185 1.57 -15.48 10.53
C LEU A 185 0.77 -15.84 9.27
N ARG A 186 -0.06 -14.91 8.80
CA ARG A 186 -0.80 -15.04 7.54
C ARG A 186 -0.83 -13.73 6.76
N ILE A 187 -0.81 -13.82 5.44
CA ILE A 187 -1.32 -12.76 4.60
C ILE A 187 -2.84 -12.86 4.59
N ALA A 188 -3.53 -11.83 5.08
CA ALA A 188 -4.99 -11.86 5.24
C ALA A 188 -5.73 -11.47 3.94
N ARG A 189 -5.02 -10.97 2.95
CA ARG A 189 -5.56 -10.35 1.73
C ARG A 189 -5.13 -11.14 0.48
N PRO A 190 -6.07 -11.70 -0.31
CA PRO A 190 -5.70 -12.51 -1.48
C PRO A 190 -4.83 -11.78 -2.51
N HIS A 191 -5.13 -10.53 -2.83
CA HIS A 191 -4.31 -9.71 -3.74
C HIS A 191 -2.84 -9.56 -3.30
N VAL A 192 -2.56 -9.59 -1.99
CA VAL A 192 -1.18 -9.52 -1.47
C VAL A 192 -0.44 -10.84 -1.73
N LEU A 193 -1.10 -11.99 -1.58
CA LEU A 193 -0.51 -13.28 -1.94
C LEU A 193 -0.18 -13.32 -3.44
N ARG A 194 -1.11 -12.87 -4.28
CA ARG A 194 -0.88 -12.75 -5.74
C ARG A 194 0.33 -11.87 -6.02
N ALA A 195 0.39 -10.68 -5.42
CA ALA A 195 1.48 -9.75 -5.63
C ALA A 195 2.85 -10.31 -5.19
N LEU A 196 2.92 -10.98 -4.04
CA LEU A 196 4.14 -11.64 -3.58
C LEU A 196 4.59 -12.76 -4.53
N ASP A 197 3.65 -13.53 -5.07
CA ASP A 197 3.97 -14.56 -6.07
C ASP A 197 4.45 -13.95 -7.39
N HIS A 198 3.84 -12.86 -7.87
CA HIS A 198 4.30 -12.12 -9.06
C HIS A 198 5.70 -11.55 -8.85
N LEU A 199 5.95 -10.91 -7.71
CA LEU A 199 7.26 -10.37 -7.37
C LEU A 199 8.30 -11.48 -7.24
N ASN A 200 7.99 -12.60 -6.58
CA ASN A 200 8.88 -13.74 -6.49
C ASN A 200 9.26 -14.22 -7.89
N ASN A 201 8.30 -14.41 -8.79
CA ASN A 201 8.57 -14.83 -10.16
C ASN A 201 9.47 -13.84 -10.91
N ALA A 202 9.19 -12.54 -10.80
CA ALA A 202 9.97 -11.48 -11.45
C ALA A 202 11.43 -11.47 -10.94
N LEU A 203 11.63 -11.52 -9.61
CA LEU A 203 12.97 -11.50 -9.02
C LEU A 203 13.75 -12.79 -9.27
N GLN A 204 13.08 -13.96 -9.23
CA GLN A 204 13.71 -15.24 -9.58
C GLN A 204 14.18 -15.24 -11.04
N ALA A 205 13.38 -14.70 -11.96
CA ALA A 205 13.75 -14.59 -13.38
C ALA A 205 14.97 -13.66 -13.56
N LYS A 206 14.99 -12.51 -12.90
CA LYS A 206 16.13 -11.55 -12.94
C LYS A 206 17.39 -12.15 -12.36
N ALA A 207 17.32 -12.74 -11.16
CA ALA A 207 18.48 -13.37 -10.52
C ALA A 207 19.04 -14.51 -11.38
N LYS A 208 18.18 -15.35 -11.96
CA LYS A 208 18.59 -16.41 -12.90
C LYS A 208 19.31 -15.84 -14.12
N ALA A 209 18.82 -14.75 -14.70
CA ALA A 209 19.47 -14.09 -15.84
C ALA A 209 20.87 -13.53 -15.48
N GLU A 210 21.07 -13.14 -14.22
CA GLU A 210 22.35 -12.64 -13.69
C GLU A 210 23.26 -13.73 -13.11
N GLY A 211 22.84 -15.01 -13.13
CA GLY A 211 23.58 -16.10 -12.51
C GLY A 211 23.64 -16.02 -10.98
N LYS A 212 22.65 -15.37 -10.35
CA LYS A 212 22.51 -15.22 -8.90
C LYS A 212 21.37 -16.08 -8.36
N GLU A 213 21.42 -16.33 -7.05
CA GLU A 213 20.30 -16.91 -6.31
C GLU A 213 19.40 -15.81 -5.75
N GLN A 214 18.10 -16.08 -5.64
CA GLN A 214 17.10 -15.21 -5.06
C GLN A 214 16.34 -15.96 -3.97
N PRO A 215 16.20 -15.42 -2.75
CA PRO A 215 15.34 -15.99 -1.73
C PRO A 215 13.89 -16.13 -2.22
N ASN A 216 13.22 -17.19 -1.80
CA ASN A 216 11.81 -17.40 -2.11
C ASN A 216 10.92 -16.44 -1.31
N LEU A 217 10.13 -15.63 -2.02
CA LEU A 217 9.20 -14.64 -1.45
C LEU A 217 7.72 -15.06 -1.54
N SER A 218 7.43 -16.27 -2.03
CA SER A 218 6.07 -16.81 -2.00
C SER A 218 5.68 -17.16 -0.57
N PHE A 219 4.84 -16.32 0.07
CA PHE A 219 4.56 -16.37 1.52
C PHE A 219 4.29 -17.76 2.10
N ASN A 220 3.60 -18.64 1.37
CA ASN A 220 3.27 -19.98 1.84
C ASN A 220 4.52 -20.87 1.98
N THR A 221 5.50 -20.71 1.11
CA THR A 221 6.71 -21.52 1.02
C THR A 221 8.00 -20.77 1.41
N ALA A 222 7.89 -19.47 1.69
CA ALA A 222 9.00 -18.61 2.09
C ALA A 222 9.59 -19.01 3.45
N ALA A 223 10.86 -18.67 3.66
CA ALA A 223 11.52 -18.88 4.95
C ALA A 223 10.87 -17.99 6.04
N ARG A 224 11.01 -18.39 7.31
CA ARG A 224 10.41 -17.65 8.43
C ARG A 224 10.88 -16.19 8.50
N THR A 225 12.11 -15.90 8.10
CA THR A 225 12.67 -14.54 8.01
C THR A 225 11.90 -13.71 6.99
N GLU A 226 11.70 -14.23 5.78
CA GLU A 226 10.99 -13.52 4.72
C GLU A 226 9.53 -13.24 5.11
N LYS A 227 8.84 -14.23 5.70
CA LYS A 227 7.46 -14.06 6.19
C LYS A 227 7.31 -12.92 7.20
N ARG A 228 8.37 -12.58 7.95
CA ARG A 228 8.34 -11.43 8.90
C ARG A 228 8.32 -10.10 8.16
N ALA A 229 8.99 -9.98 7.03
CA ALA A 229 8.94 -8.77 6.21
C ALA A 229 7.66 -8.73 5.36
N GLU A 230 7.29 -9.85 4.74
CA GLU A 230 6.11 -9.97 3.88
C GLU A 230 4.80 -9.65 4.60
N ILE A 231 4.72 -9.86 5.92
CA ILE A 231 3.51 -9.53 6.68
C ILE A 231 3.15 -8.03 6.60
N CYS A 232 4.15 -7.16 6.50
CA CYS A 232 3.98 -5.72 6.37
C CYS A 232 3.46 -5.35 4.97
N ALA A 233 3.72 -6.18 3.96
CA ALA A 233 3.20 -6.02 2.60
C ALA A 233 1.67 -6.21 2.50
N ASN A 234 0.99 -6.60 3.60
CA ASN A 234 -0.47 -6.47 3.67
C ASN A 234 -0.95 -5.03 3.38
N CYS A 235 -0.11 -4.02 3.68
CA CYS A 235 -0.50 -2.61 3.62
C CYS A 235 0.59 -1.66 3.10
N HIS A 236 1.87 -1.88 3.47
CA HIS A 236 2.96 -0.93 3.31
C HIS A 236 3.70 -1.11 1.97
N VAL A 237 3.00 -0.77 0.89
CA VAL A 237 3.41 -1.02 -0.50
C VAL A 237 2.86 0.05 -1.44
N GLU A 238 3.44 0.16 -2.63
CA GLU A 238 2.83 0.80 -3.78
C GLU A 238 1.59 0.02 -4.25
N TYR A 239 0.53 0.74 -4.61
CA TYR A 239 -0.66 0.12 -5.17
C TYR A 239 -1.46 1.08 -6.04
N TYR A 240 -2.19 0.49 -6.98
CA TYR A 240 -3.23 1.17 -7.75
C TYR A 240 -4.56 0.39 -7.73
N PHE A 241 -5.60 0.96 -8.33
CA PHE A 241 -6.92 0.33 -8.46
C PHE A 241 -7.16 -0.18 -9.88
N ALA A 242 -7.06 -1.50 -10.07
CA ALA A 242 -7.16 -2.14 -11.37
C ALA A 242 -8.61 -2.35 -11.84
N GLY A 243 -8.84 -2.12 -13.14
CA GLY A 243 -10.09 -2.42 -13.83
C GLY A 243 -11.31 -1.67 -13.30
N ASP A 244 -12.49 -2.11 -13.73
CA ASP A 244 -13.78 -1.52 -13.31
C ASP A 244 -14.11 -1.85 -11.85
N LEU A 245 -13.67 -3.02 -11.40
CA LEU A 245 -13.87 -3.49 -10.02
C LEU A 245 -13.04 -2.68 -9.01
N LYS A 246 -12.01 -1.93 -9.45
CA LYS A 246 -11.09 -1.18 -8.57
C LYS A 246 -10.42 -2.06 -7.53
N GLN A 247 -9.98 -3.25 -7.95
CA GLN A 247 -9.23 -4.15 -7.08
C GLN A 247 -7.90 -3.51 -6.69
N VAL A 248 -7.46 -3.72 -5.45
CA VAL A 248 -6.11 -3.31 -5.02
C VAL A 248 -5.10 -4.21 -5.71
N THR A 249 -4.17 -3.59 -6.44
CA THR A 249 -3.13 -4.29 -7.20
C THR A 249 -1.77 -3.66 -6.96
N PHE A 250 -0.74 -4.47 -6.72
CA PHE A 250 0.64 -4.01 -6.60
C PHE A 250 1.31 -4.15 -7.97
N PRO A 251 1.98 -3.10 -8.49
CA PRO A 251 2.53 -3.09 -9.85
C PRO A 251 3.87 -3.85 -9.96
N TRP A 252 3.93 -5.07 -9.44
CA TRP A 252 5.19 -5.81 -9.23
C TRP A 252 5.53 -6.86 -10.29
N ASP A 253 4.74 -6.97 -11.36
CA ASP A 253 4.92 -8.00 -12.41
C ASP A 253 6.30 -7.95 -13.09
N ASN A 254 6.90 -6.77 -13.14
CA ASN A 254 8.25 -6.54 -13.69
C ASN A 254 9.35 -6.48 -12.61
N GLY A 255 8.98 -6.50 -11.33
CA GLY A 255 9.87 -6.23 -10.20
C GLY A 255 9.41 -5.04 -9.36
N GLN A 256 10.23 -4.64 -8.39
CA GLN A 256 9.89 -3.66 -7.35
C GLN A 256 10.68 -2.34 -7.44
N THR A 257 11.52 -2.17 -8.48
CA THR A 257 12.24 -0.91 -8.66
C THR A 257 11.32 0.15 -9.27
N VAL A 258 11.67 1.43 -9.11
CA VAL A 258 10.91 2.52 -9.74
C VAL A 258 10.82 2.36 -11.25
N ASP A 259 11.91 1.94 -11.91
CA ASP A 259 11.94 1.73 -13.36
C ASP A 259 11.04 0.55 -13.79
N ASP A 260 11.00 -0.52 -12.99
CA ASP A 260 10.12 -1.67 -13.26
C ASP A 260 8.64 -1.30 -13.16
N ILE A 261 8.30 -0.53 -12.11
CA ILE A 261 6.94 -0.08 -11.81
C ILE A 261 6.49 0.97 -12.82
N GLU A 262 7.35 1.92 -13.19
CA GLU A 262 7.08 2.91 -14.24
C GLU A 262 6.81 2.21 -15.58
N LYS A 263 7.69 1.27 -15.96
CA LYS A 263 7.50 0.45 -17.17
C LYS A 263 6.20 -0.35 -17.13
N TYR A 264 5.84 -0.92 -15.97
CA TYR A 264 4.59 -1.64 -15.81
C TYR A 264 3.38 -0.76 -16.12
N TYR A 265 3.34 0.46 -15.57
CA TYR A 265 2.23 1.39 -15.81
C TYR A 265 2.16 1.87 -17.26
N ASP A 266 3.31 2.13 -17.89
CA ASP A 266 3.41 2.50 -19.29
C ASP A 266 2.89 1.38 -20.22
N ASP A 267 3.29 0.14 -19.98
CA ASP A 267 2.93 -1.02 -20.80
C ASP A 267 1.40 -1.25 -20.81
N ILE A 268 0.72 -0.93 -19.71
CA ILE A 268 -0.74 -1.04 -19.59
C ILE A 268 -1.46 0.28 -19.89
N GLY A 269 -0.75 1.38 -20.18
CA GLY A 269 -1.33 2.69 -20.45
C GLY A 269 -2.17 3.25 -19.30
N PHE A 270 -1.75 3.02 -18.05
CA PHE A 270 -2.49 3.45 -16.86
C PHE A 270 -2.17 4.90 -16.47
N SER A 271 -3.17 5.57 -15.90
CA SER A 271 -3.00 6.84 -15.19
C SER A 271 -4.00 6.92 -14.05
N ASP A 272 -3.55 7.38 -12.89
CA ASP A 272 -4.40 7.62 -11.73
C ASP A 272 -5.29 8.85 -11.91
N TRP A 273 -4.75 9.91 -12.51
CA TRP A 273 -5.49 11.14 -12.82
C TRP A 273 -4.83 11.97 -13.92
N THR A 274 -5.63 12.81 -14.56
CA THR A 274 -5.12 13.89 -15.41
C THR A 274 -4.85 15.14 -14.57
N HIS A 275 -3.61 15.60 -14.56
CA HIS A 275 -3.21 16.77 -13.80
C HIS A 275 -3.98 18.03 -14.23
N SER A 276 -4.55 18.76 -13.27
CA SER A 276 -5.48 19.87 -13.57
C SER A 276 -4.83 21.06 -14.27
N LEU A 277 -3.52 21.29 -14.06
CA LEU A 277 -2.78 22.39 -14.69
C LEU A 277 -2.15 21.97 -16.02
N SER A 278 -1.14 21.10 -15.98
CA SER A 278 -0.38 20.62 -17.14
C SER A 278 -1.14 19.68 -18.09
N LYS A 279 -2.26 19.10 -17.65
CA LYS A 279 -3.00 18.05 -18.39
C LYS A 279 -2.22 16.75 -18.59
N ALA A 280 -1.11 16.57 -17.87
CA ALA A 280 -0.32 15.35 -17.93
C ALA A 280 -1.11 14.16 -17.33
N PRO A 281 -1.02 12.97 -17.92
CA PRO A 281 -1.48 11.72 -17.30
C PRO A 281 -0.49 11.35 -16.19
N MET A 282 -0.97 11.32 -14.95
CA MET A 282 -0.12 11.14 -13.77
C MET A 282 -0.25 9.75 -13.16
N LEU A 283 0.82 9.33 -12.50
CA LEU A 283 0.88 8.18 -11.61
C LEU A 283 1.03 8.69 -10.17
N LYS A 284 0.35 8.06 -9.21
CA LYS A 284 0.45 8.40 -7.80
C LYS A 284 1.17 7.27 -7.05
N ALA A 285 2.34 7.57 -6.49
CA ALA A 285 3.00 6.66 -5.57
C ALA A 285 2.41 6.70 -4.13
N GLN A 286 2.13 5.54 -3.53
CA GLN A 286 1.64 5.30 -2.18
C GLN A 286 2.70 4.52 -1.37
N HIS A 287 3.21 5.10 -0.29
CA HIS A 287 3.99 4.43 0.77
C HIS A 287 4.71 3.10 0.36
N PRO A 288 5.68 3.15 -0.57
CA PRO A 288 6.36 1.97 -1.11
C PRO A 288 7.43 1.45 -0.13
N ASP A 289 7.04 1.21 1.12
CA ASP A 289 7.97 0.93 2.20
C ASP A 289 8.62 -0.45 2.03
N PHE A 290 7.87 -1.47 1.59
CA PHE A 290 8.39 -2.80 1.30
C PHE A 290 9.37 -2.79 0.12
N GLU A 291 9.03 -2.08 -0.95
CA GLU A 291 9.86 -1.92 -2.14
C GLU A 291 11.16 -1.19 -1.81
N ILE A 292 11.08 -0.07 -1.09
CA ILE A 292 12.27 0.69 -0.70
C ILE A 292 13.12 -0.09 0.30
N TRP A 293 12.50 -0.73 1.30
CA TRP A 293 13.21 -1.55 2.30
C TRP A 293 14.04 -2.66 1.63
N SER A 294 13.44 -3.40 0.71
CA SER A 294 14.06 -4.55 0.05
C SER A 294 15.24 -4.15 -0.84
N LEU A 295 15.26 -2.92 -1.35
CA LEU A 295 16.38 -2.35 -2.12
C LEU A 295 17.49 -1.76 -1.22
N GLY A 296 17.16 -1.43 0.03
CA GLY A 296 18.08 -0.89 1.03
C GLY A 296 19.06 -1.91 1.62
N MET A 297 20.09 -1.42 2.31
CA MET A 297 21.13 -2.29 2.88
C MET A 297 20.59 -3.22 3.97
N HIS A 298 19.64 -2.77 4.79
CA HIS A 298 18.99 -3.60 5.80
C HIS A 298 18.24 -4.78 5.17
N GLY A 299 17.38 -4.53 4.18
CA GLY A 299 16.65 -5.58 3.47
C GLY A 299 17.58 -6.55 2.74
N LYS A 300 18.62 -6.04 2.05
CA LYS A 300 19.65 -6.86 1.40
C LYS A 300 20.44 -7.77 2.36
N ASN A 301 20.51 -7.42 3.64
CA ASN A 301 21.16 -8.22 4.68
C ASN A 301 20.15 -9.01 5.55
N GLY A 302 18.88 -9.10 5.13
CA GLY A 302 17.85 -9.89 5.83
C GLY A 302 17.34 -9.28 7.13
N VAL A 303 17.65 -8.01 7.42
CA VAL A 303 17.05 -7.28 8.55
C VAL A 303 15.63 -6.89 8.16
N THR A 304 14.65 -7.39 8.90
CA THR A 304 13.23 -7.27 8.57
C THR A 304 12.58 -6.07 9.25
N CYS A 305 11.40 -5.67 8.78
CA CYS A 305 10.57 -4.64 9.41
C CYS A 305 10.37 -4.92 10.92
N ILE A 306 10.23 -6.19 11.29
CA ILE A 306 9.95 -6.64 12.66
C ILE A 306 11.16 -6.45 13.57
N ASP A 307 12.39 -6.53 13.04
CA ASP A 307 13.60 -6.37 13.87
C ASP A 307 13.74 -4.93 14.38
N CYS A 308 13.22 -3.94 13.65
CA CYS A 308 13.24 -2.53 14.03
C CYS A 308 11.92 -2.06 14.68
N HIS A 309 10.76 -2.48 14.16
CA HIS A 309 9.46 -1.93 14.58
C HIS A 309 8.70 -2.80 15.57
N MET A 310 9.11 -4.06 15.76
CA MET A 310 8.46 -5.01 16.64
C MET A 310 9.51 -5.87 17.38
N PRO A 311 10.40 -5.24 18.16
CA PRO A 311 11.51 -5.93 18.80
C PRO A 311 11.03 -6.97 19.81
N LYS A 312 11.92 -7.92 20.13
CA LYS A 312 11.70 -8.81 21.27
C LYS A 312 11.98 -8.05 22.56
N VAL A 313 11.04 -8.08 23.48
CA VAL A 313 11.13 -7.41 24.79
C VAL A 313 10.70 -8.35 25.91
N GLN A 314 11.15 -8.08 27.14
CA GLN A 314 10.79 -8.87 28.32
C GLN A 314 9.57 -8.26 29.02
N GLY A 315 8.53 -9.06 29.22
CA GLY A 315 7.35 -8.68 29.98
C GLY A 315 7.61 -8.58 31.49
N LYS A 316 6.65 -7.99 32.22
CA LYS A 316 6.72 -7.90 33.70
C LYS A 316 6.77 -9.26 34.40
N ASP A 317 6.28 -10.30 33.72
CA ASP A 317 6.32 -11.70 34.14
C ASP A 317 7.65 -12.40 33.80
N GLY A 318 8.63 -11.66 33.26
CA GLY A 318 9.93 -12.17 32.87
C GLY A 318 9.95 -12.92 31.53
N LYS A 319 8.80 -13.07 30.85
CA LYS A 319 8.73 -13.79 29.57
C LYS A 319 9.01 -12.88 28.39
N VAL A 320 9.73 -13.40 27.40
CA VAL A 320 10.00 -12.67 26.15
C VAL A 320 8.78 -12.71 25.24
N TYR A 321 8.37 -11.57 24.71
CA TYR A 321 7.33 -11.44 23.69
C TYR A 321 7.76 -10.47 22.58
N THR A 322 7.01 -10.43 21.48
CA THR A 322 7.20 -9.42 20.43
C THR A 322 6.45 -8.16 20.85
N ASP A 323 7.13 -7.02 20.93
CA ASP A 323 6.46 -5.73 21.13
C ASP A 323 5.58 -5.41 19.91
N HIS A 324 4.28 -5.15 20.15
CA HIS A 324 3.35 -4.76 19.09
C HIS A 324 3.09 -3.25 19.06
N GLN A 325 3.80 -2.44 19.86
CA GLN A 325 3.79 -0.99 19.74
C GLN A 325 4.61 -0.58 18.50
N ILE A 326 4.06 -0.80 17.31
CA ILE A 326 4.68 -0.40 16.04
C ILE A 326 4.83 1.13 16.04
N GLN A 327 6.07 1.58 16.13
CA GLN A 327 6.43 2.99 16.35
C GLN A 327 7.78 3.33 15.71
N ASN A 328 8.28 4.54 15.98
CA ASN A 328 9.64 4.93 15.63
C ASN A 328 10.67 4.03 16.35
N PRO A 329 11.53 3.29 15.65
CA PRO A 329 12.51 2.39 16.26
C PRO A 329 13.44 3.09 17.25
N PHE A 330 13.74 4.38 17.04
CA PHE A 330 14.58 5.13 17.96
C PHE A 330 13.96 5.31 19.35
N ASP A 331 12.64 5.21 19.50
CA ASP A 331 11.99 5.26 20.82
C ASP A 331 12.26 3.99 21.64
N ALA A 332 12.63 2.90 20.97
CA ALA A 332 13.05 1.61 21.55
C ALA A 332 14.49 1.24 21.11
N PHE A 333 15.39 2.22 21.08
CA PHE A 333 16.76 2.06 20.54
C PHE A 333 17.52 0.85 21.10
N ASP A 334 17.48 0.66 22.43
CA ASP A 334 18.24 -0.38 23.14
C ASP A 334 17.79 -1.81 22.78
N THR A 335 16.55 -1.97 22.31
CA THR A 335 16.00 -3.28 21.91
C THR A 335 15.87 -3.42 20.40
N THR A 336 16.30 -2.42 19.63
CA THR A 336 16.25 -2.38 18.16
C THR A 336 17.65 -2.21 17.58
N CYS A 337 18.09 -0.97 17.37
CA CYS A 337 19.37 -0.63 16.74
C CYS A 337 20.57 -1.19 17.51
N ALA A 338 20.54 -1.10 18.85
CA ALA A 338 21.66 -1.52 19.70
C ALA A 338 21.93 -3.04 19.68
N ASN A 339 21.02 -3.84 19.11
CA ASN A 339 21.27 -5.27 18.89
C ASN A 339 22.33 -5.54 17.80
N CYS A 340 22.59 -4.56 16.92
CA CYS A 340 23.47 -4.72 15.76
C CYS A 340 24.50 -3.58 15.61
N HIS A 341 24.31 -2.46 16.30
CA HIS A 341 25.15 -1.26 16.19
C HIS A 341 25.74 -0.87 17.55
N ASP A 342 27.05 -0.62 17.56
CA ASP A 342 27.78 -0.13 18.75
C ASP A 342 27.73 1.40 18.89
N GLN A 343 27.28 2.12 17.86
CA GLN A 343 27.14 3.57 17.87
C GLN A 343 26.05 4.01 18.88
N SER A 344 26.22 5.20 19.47
CA SER A 344 25.19 5.79 20.34
C SER A 344 23.92 6.18 19.56
N LYS A 345 22.81 6.28 20.29
CA LYS A 345 21.52 6.74 19.76
C LYS A 345 21.62 8.10 19.09
N GLU A 346 22.38 9.03 19.67
CA GLU A 346 22.59 10.37 19.13
C GLU A 346 23.34 10.30 17.80
N ASN A 347 24.42 9.52 17.73
CA ASN A 347 25.23 9.40 16.52
C ASN A 347 24.40 8.79 15.38
N LEU A 348 23.63 7.73 15.63
CA LEU A 348 22.80 7.10 14.59
C LEU A 348 21.62 7.97 14.12
N LYS A 349 21.14 8.89 14.95
CA LYS A 349 20.08 9.84 14.53
C LYS A 349 20.57 10.91 13.57
N THR A 350 21.86 11.24 13.61
CA THR A 350 22.47 12.34 12.84
C THR A 350 23.37 11.86 11.70
N SER A 351 23.56 10.55 11.55
CA SER A 351 24.44 9.94 10.53
C SER A 351 23.79 9.82 9.16
#